data_AF-A0A6I1GHD0-F1
#
_entry.id   AF-A0A6I1GHD0-F1
#
_cell.length_a   1.000
_cell.length_b   1.000
_cell.length_c   1.000
_cell.angle_alpha   90.00
_cell.angle_beta   90.00
_cell.angle_gamma   90.00
#
_symmetry.space_group_name_H-M   'P 1'
#
loop_
_entity.id
_entity.type
_entity.pdbx_description
1 polymer ?
#
loop_
_entity_poly.entity_id
_entity_poly.type
_entity_poly.pdbx_seq_one_letter_code
_entity_poly.pdbx_strand_id
1 'polypeptide(L)'
;MNQVTIIGNGFDIACGLKSTYADYFAHMMNGIEPGTYPDGWWKHDEPEAFPIVAEHVKAKDPKIFSAWVPIFAWLHDYPQSRSVDKLTWCDVESAIRDFVTGLHSMDTVTMIDCYDRDISVGSQVSQAYECLCQYFDYADCRPYDDASKAWTIGWDAQGHVNLPYHDFARLFLRELERFEKNFREYIGSLVTDEYLGTAESLYTAIDNANTSADEIANRHLVLNFNFTDPLARVLYKTECGNVHGTCKDGTAFFGFAPKNDDPAWSDAYMFAKHVRYLEVMDGYKAGCSEFWKTLNNLDHIDVIKVFGCSLEGGKDNADYPYFRHIFRKAHLEDGGTYLGFYYTEGASRERLLANAVKLLNGYGEDVEASGGQPIQEGLARRLEICGQLGIGDLTDKVSR
;
A
#
# COMPACT_ATOMS: atom_id res chain seq x y z
N MET A 1 3.86 -27.08 15.61
CA MET A 1 4.32 -25.69 15.45
C MET A 1 3.22 -24.86 14.81
N ASN A 2 2.99 -23.63 15.27
CA ASN A 2 2.15 -22.60 14.66
C ASN A 2 3.07 -21.58 13.97
N GLN A 3 2.98 -21.48 12.65
CA GLN A 3 3.79 -20.55 11.86
C GLN A 3 2.91 -19.43 11.30
N VAL A 4 3.42 -18.20 11.42
CA VAL A 4 2.89 -17.03 10.72
C VAL A 4 3.89 -16.59 9.66
N THR A 5 3.45 -16.48 8.42
CA THR A 5 4.26 -15.94 7.32
C THR A 5 3.65 -14.63 6.85
N ILE A 6 4.45 -13.56 6.81
CA ILE A 6 4.06 -12.24 6.34
C ILE A 6 4.76 -12.03 4.99
N ILE A 7 3.97 -11.93 3.91
CA ILE A 7 4.47 -11.66 2.57
C ILE A 7 4.04 -10.25 2.13
N GLY A 8 5.03 -9.42 1.85
CA GLY A 8 4.87 -8.06 1.36
C GLY A 8 4.86 -7.98 -0.17
N ASN A 9 4.63 -6.77 -0.70
CA ASN A 9 4.63 -6.48 -2.15
C ASN A 9 5.94 -6.89 -2.87
N GLY A 10 7.05 -6.96 -2.15
CA GLY A 10 8.33 -7.46 -2.67
C GLY A 10 8.31 -8.96 -3.00
N PHE A 11 7.32 -9.72 -2.54
CA PHE A 11 7.15 -11.12 -2.91
C PHE A 11 6.83 -11.27 -4.40
N ASP A 12 5.84 -10.52 -4.91
CA ASP A 12 5.49 -10.54 -6.34
C ASP A 12 6.66 -10.07 -7.21
N ILE A 13 7.38 -9.03 -6.77
CA ILE A 13 8.58 -8.51 -7.45
C ILE A 13 9.67 -9.59 -7.51
N ALA A 14 9.91 -10.32 -6.42
CA ALA A 14 10.88 -11.42 -6.39
C ALA A 14 10.46 -12.59 -7.32
N CYS A 15 9.17 -12.73 -7.61
CA CYS A 15 8.64 -13.67 -8.59
C CYS A 15 8.68 -13.13 -10.04
N GLY A 16 9.30 -11.98 -10.27
CA GLY A 16 9.43 -11.35 -11.58
C GLY A 16 8.20 -10.57 -12.05
N LEU A 17 7.20 -10.40 -11.19
CA LEU A 17 5.98 -9.68 -11.54
C LEU A 17 6.24 -8.17 -11.47
N LYS A 18 5.88 -7.44 -12.53
CA LYS A 18 5.95 -5.97 -12.63
C LYS A 18 4.84 -5.29 -11.83
N SER A 19 4.68 -5.69 -10.58
CA SER A 19 3.76 -5.08 -9.64
C SER A 19 4.54 -4.05 -8.84
N THR A 20 5.07 -3.00 -9.44
CA THR A 20 5.31 -1.75 -8.68
C THR A 20 4.31 -0.70 -9.11
N TYR A 21 4.08 0.31 -8.28
CA TYR A 21 3.28 1.45 -8.74
C TYR A 21 3.93 2.13 -9.96
N ALA A 22 5.26 2.22 -9.99
CA ALA A 22 6.00 2.76 -11.13
C ALA A 22 5.77 1.94 -12.41
N ASP A 23 5.78 0.60 -12.33
CA ASP A 23 5.46 -0.27 -13.47
C ASP A 23 4.04 -0.05 -13.99
N TYR A 24 3.07 0.07 -13.08
CA TYR A 24 1.68 0.35 -13.44
C TYR A 24 1.53 1.75 -14.06
N PHE A 25 2.15 2.77 -13.46
CA PHE A 25 2.10 4.14 -13.97
C PHE A 25 2.71 4.21 -15.38
N ALA A 26 3.86 3.54 -15.61
CA ALA A 26 4.46 3.44 -16.94
C ALA A 26 3.56 2.70 -17.95
N HIS A 27 2.90 1.62 -17.54
CA HIS A 27 1.92 0.91 -18.38
C HIS A 27 0.74 1.81 -18.77
N MET A 28 0.18 2.53 -17.81
CA MET A 28 -0.93 3.47 -18.02
C MET A 28 -0.53 4.61 -18.97
N MET A 29 0.64 5.22 -18.75
CA MET A 29 1.15 6.28 -19.61
C MET A 29 1.46 5.79 -21.04
N ASN A 30 1.98 4.57 -21.23
CA ASN A 30 2.11 3.96 -22.56
C ASN A 30 0.75 3.74 -23.24
N GLY A 31 -0.29 3.48 -22.47
CA GLY A 31 -1.66 3.40 -22.99
C GLY A 31 -2.15 4.74 -23.52
N ILE A 32 -1.81 5.84 -22.82
CA ILE A 32 -2.11 7.23 -23.20
C ILE A 32 -1.36 7.62 -24.47
N GLU A 33 -0.04 7.53 -24.43
CA GLU A 33 0.88 7.88 -25.51
C GLU A 33 1.83 6.71 -25.82
N PRO A 34 1.51 5.89 -26.84
CA PRO A 34 2.29 4.70 -27.15
C PRO A 34 3.74 5.01 -27.56
N GLY A 35 4.68 4.30 -26.94
CA GLY A 35 6.12 4.41 -27.26
C GLY A 35 6.90 5.34 -26.32
N THR A 36 6.23 6.01 -25.38
CA THR A 36 6.89 6.91 -24.42
C THR A 36 7.72 6.14 -23.37
N TYR A 37 7.27 4.95 -22.93
CA TYR A 37 7.94 4.14 -21.90
C TYR A 37 8.05 2.64 -22.27
N PRO A 38 8.67 2.28 -23.41
CA PRO A 38 8.55 0.94 -24.01
C PRO A 38 8.98 -0.22 -23.09
N ASP A 39 9.99 0.01 -22.25
CA ASP A 39 10.58 -1.02 -21.40
C ASP A 39 10.02 -1.02 -19.96
N GLY A 40 9.06 -0.13 -19.66
CA GLY A 40 8.54 0.10 -18.30
C GLY A 40 9.48 0.93 -17.42
N TRP A 41 10.64 1.33 -17.94
CA TRP A 41 11.54 2.28 -17.27
C TRP A 41 10.95 3.68 -17.40
N TRP A 42 10.26 4.10 -16.36
CA TRP A 42 9.81 5.47 -16.24
C TRP A 42 11.04 6.38 -16.17
N LYS A 43 11.11 7.35 -17.09
CA LYS A 43 12.17 8.37 -17.08
C LYS A 43 11.88 9.36 -15.95
N HIS A 44 12.27 9.00 -14.73
CA HIS A 44 12.13 9.84 -13.54
C HIS A 44 12.77 11.24 -13.65
N ASP A 45 13.65 11.44 -14.65
CA ASP A 45 14.39 12.67 -14.86
C ASP A 45 13.72 13.64 -15.85
N GLU A 46 12.63 13.24 -16.53
CA GLU A 46 11.91 14.06 -17.51
C GLU A 46 10.50 14.42 -16.99
N PRO A 47 10.24 15.67 -16.54
CA PRO A 47 8.94 16.11 -16.02
C PRO A 47 7.94 16.39 -17.14
N GLU A 48 7.53 15.33 -17.85
CA GLU A 48 6.65 15.40 -19.01
C GLU A 48 5.28 14.72 -18.80
N ALA A 49 5.08 14.02 -17.68
CA ALA A 49 3.87 13.23 -17.47
C ALA A 49 2.62 14.12 -17.35
N PHE A 50 2.69 15.20 -16.59
CA PHE A 50 1.56 16.11 -16.37
C PHE A 50 1.18 16.89 -17.65
N PRO A 51 2.11 17.50 -18.42
CA PRO A 51 1.79 18.11 -19.70
C PRO A 51 1.07 17.18 -20.67
N ILE A 52 1.52 15.92 -20.79
CA ILE A 52 0.86 14.91 -21.64
C ILE A 52 -0.57 14.68 -21.13
N VAL A 53 -0.73 14.36 -19.85
CA VAL A 53 -2.05 14.11 -19.26
C VAL A 53 -2.99 15.31 -19.41
N ALA A 54 -2.49 16.54 -19.22
CA ALA A 54 -3.27 17.76 -19.36
C ALA A 54 -3.80 17.97 -20.79
N GLU A 55 -3.02 17.66 -21.83
CA GLU A 55 -3.50 17.71 -23.22
C GLU A 55 -4.57 16.65 -23.49
N HIS A 56 -4.43 15.44 -22.94
CA HIS A 56 -5.46 14.41 -23.06
C HIS A 56 -6.75 14.76 -22.30
N VAL A 57 -6.65 15.43 -21.14
CA VAL A 57 -7.80 15.99 -20.43
C VAL A 57 -8.51 17.07 -21.27
N LYS A 58 -7.77 18.01 -21.86
CA LYS A 58 -8.34 19.03 -22.78
C LYS A 58 -9.05 18.39 -23.97
N ALA A 59 -8.50 17.30 -24.50
CA ALA A 59 -9.07 16.53 -25.60
C ALA A 59 -10.25 15.63 -25.18
N LYS A 60 -10.58 15.55 -23.89
CA LYS A 60 -11.60 14.67 -23.32
C LYS A 60 -11.35 13.19 -23.64
N ASP A 61 -10.09 12.78 -23.61
CA ASP A 61 -9.69 11.42 -23.92
C ASP A 61 -10.19 10.45 -22.82
N PRO A 62 -11.00 9.42 -23.15
CA PRO A 62 -11.48 8.44 -22.18
C PRO A 62 -10.36 7.61 -21.52
N LYS A 63 -9.13 7.66 -22.03
CA LYS A 63 -7.96 7.06 -21.37
C LYS A 63 -7.62 7.72 -20.05
N ILE A 64 -8.07 8.95 -19.80
CA ILE A 64 -8.01 9.57 -18.48
C ILE A 64 -9.29 9.18 -17.73
N PHE A 65 -9.21 8.09 -16.96
CA PHE A 65 -10.37 7.42 -16.35
C PHE A 65 -10.62 7.79 -14.89
N SER A 66 -9.74 8.60 -14.29
CA SER A 66 -9.82 9.00 -12.89
C SER A 66 -9.11 10.34 -12.66
N ALA A 67 -9.64 11.17 -11.75
CA ALA A 67 -8.99 12.38 -11.28
C ALA A 67 -7.61 12.12 -10.63
N TRP A 68 -7.36 10.89 -10.18
CA TRP A 68 -6.05 10.51 -9.65
C TRP A 68 -4.95 10.44 -10.72
N VAL A 69 -5.30 10.26 -12.00
CA VAL A 69 -4.33 10.25 -13.11
C VAL A 69 -3.59 11.58 -13.22
N PRO A 70 -4.26 12.74 -13.40
CA PRO A 70 -3.58 14.05 -13.42
C PRO A 70 -2.92 14.40 -12.08
N ILE A 71 -3.46 13.96 -10.94
CA ILE A 71 -2.81 14.17 -9.63
C ILE A 71 -1.48 13.43 -9.54
N PHE A 72 -1.44 12.15 -9.90
CA PHE A 72 -0.20 11.39 -9.84
C PHE A 72 0.82 11.82 -10.89
N ALA A 73 0.38 12.22 -12.09
CA ALA A 73 1.24 12.81 -13.10
C ALA A 73 1.86 14.13 -12.63
N TRP A 74 1.08 14.97 -11.94
CA TRP A 74 1.60 16.17 -11.30
C TRP A 74 2.61 15.88 -10.18
N LEU A 75 2.26 14.97 -9.26
CA LEU A 75 3.15 14.59 -8.15
C LEU A 75 4.47 13.98 -8.64
N HIS A 76 4.47 13.37 -9.81
CA HIS A 76 5.69 12.93 -10.48
C HIS A 76 6.57 14.09 -10.94
N ASP A 77 6.02 14.98 -11.76
CA ASP A 77 6.79 16.04 -12.43
C ASP A 77 7.28 17.10 -11.44
N TYR A 78 6.57 17.25 -10.31
CA TYR A 78 6.84 18.24 -9.27
C TYR A 78 7.09 17.60 -7.90
N PRO A 79 8.15 16.80 -7.74
CA PRO A 79 8.42 16.05 -6.52
C PRO A 79 8.95 16.95 -5.37
N GLN A 80 9.11 18.26 -5.58
CA GLN A 80 9.79 19.21 -4.67
C GLN A 80 9.16 19.32 -3.27
N SER A 81 8.04 18.64 -3.00
CA SER A 81 7.44 18.49 -1.67
C SER A 81 7.73 17.14 -0.97
N ARG A 82 8.46 16.20 -1.61
CA ARG A 82 8.72 14.84 -1.08
C ARG A 82 10.13 14.37 -1.40
N SER A 83 10.74 13.61 -0.48
CA SER A 83 12.08 13.05 -0.67
C SER A 83 12.13 12.19 -1.94
N VAL A 84 13.17 12.43 -2.75
CA VAL A 84 13.29 12.20 -4.20
C VAL A 84 13.40 10.72 -4.62
N ASP A 85 13.09 9.75 -3.77
CA ASP A 85 13.30 8.34 -4.11
C ASP A 85 12.00 7.59 -4.42
N LYS A 86 11.47 7.84 -5.63
CA LYS A 86 10.49 7.02 -6.38
C LYS A 86 9.09 6.89 -5.74
N LEU A 87 8.02 7.07 -6.53
CA LEU A 87 6.68 6.62 -6.14
C LEU A 87 6.64 5.09 -6.09
N THR A 88 7.14 4.52 -4.99
CA THR A 88 7.00 3.09 -4.69
C THR A 88 5.60 2.82 -4.13
N TRP A 89 5.26 1.55 -3.88
CA TRP A 89 3.93 1.19 -3.36
C TRP A 89 3.51 1.97 -2.10
N CYS A 90 4.44 2.19 -1.16
CA CYS A 90 4.12 2.88 0.09
C CYS A 90 3.93 4.39 -0.09
N ASP A 91 4.47 4.96 -1.16
CA ASP A 91 4.37 6.39 -1.42
C ASP A 91 3.04 6.77 -2.06
N VAL A 92 2.36 5.84 -2.73
CA VAL A 92 0.99 6.05 -3.24
C VAL A 92 0.02 6.21 -2.08
N GLU A 93 0.08 5.34 -1.08
CA GLU A 93 -0.78 5.43 0.11
C GLU A 93 -0.46 6.69 0.91
N SER A 94 0.83 7.03 1.02
CA SER A 94 1.25 8.31 1.61
C SER A 94 0.77 9.49 0.78
N ALA A 95 0.74 9.38 -0.55
CA ALA A 95 0.24 10.43 -1.44
C ALA A 95 -1.24 10.68 -1.24
N ILE A 96 -2.04 9.62 -1.21
CA ILE A 96 -3.47 9.68 -0.93
C ILE A 96 -3.69 10.25 0.46
N ARG A 97 -2.97 9.77 1.48
CA ARG A 97 -3.05 10.27 2.85
C ARG A 97 -2.78 11.76 2.91
N ASP A 98 -1.64 12.21 2.42
CA ASP A 98 -1.20 13.60 2.54
C ASP A 98 -2.10 14.54 1.72
N PHE A 99 -2.68 14.04 0.62
CA PHE A 99 -3.70 14.74 -0.16
C PHE A 99 -4.99 14.94 0.66
N VAL A 100 -5.58 13.88 1.22
CA VAL A 100 -6.85 14.00 1.94
C VAL A 100 -6.68 14.70 3.28
N THR A 101 -5.62 14.39 4.04
CA THR A 101 -5.38 15.02 5.35
C THR A 101 -4.75 16.38 5.25
N GLY A 102 -4.27 16.82 4.08
CA GLY A 102 -3.86 18.21 3.91
C GLY A 102 -5.00 19.21 4.09
N LEU A 103 -6.24 18.74 3.92
CA LEU A 103 -7.40 19.59 3.69
C LEU A 103 -8.44 19.50 4.82
N HIS A 104 -8.22 18.62 5.80
CA HIS A 104 -9.20 18.29 6.84
C HIS A 104 -9.57 19.46 7.76
N SER A 105 -8.69 20.47 7.89
CA SER A 105 -8.95 21.64 8.73
C SER A 105 -9.76 22.74 8.01
N MET A 106 -10.13 22.50 6.75
CA MET A 106 -10.87 23.46 5.91
C MET A 106 -12.34 23.06 5.85
N ASP A 107 -13.24 23.99 6.16
CA ASP A 107 -14.69 23.77 6.04
C ASP A 107 -15.10 23.57 4.56
N THR A 108 -14.43 24.32 3.68
CA THR A 108 -14.60 24.26 2.22
C THR A 108 -13.25 24.11 1.54
N VAL A 109 -13.19 23.23 0.55
CA VAL A 109 -11.99 22.88 -0.20
C VAL A 109 -12.22 23.16 -1.68
N THR A 110 -11.18 23.62 -2.34
CA THR A 110 -11.13 23.83 -3.78
C THR A 110 -10.14 22.87 -4.45
N MET A 111 -10.23 22.75 -5.78
CA MET A 111 -9.29 21.91 -6.52
C MET A 111 -7.86 22.47 -6.51
N ILE A 112 -7.65 23.74 -6.11
CA ILE A 112 -6.29 24.33 -6.05
C ILE A 112 -5.56 23.85 -4.80
N ASP A 113 -6.32 23.58 -3.73
CA ASP A 113 -5.79 23.10 -2.45
C ASP A 113 -5.19 21.69 -2.60
N CYS A 114 -5.55 20.97 -3.65
CA CYS A 114 -4.94 19.69 -4.06
C CYS A 114 -3.43 19.78 -4.32
N TYR A 115 -2.93 20.98 -4.65
CA TYR A 115 -1.60 21.18 -5.23
C TYR A 115 -0.73 22.15 -4.44
N ASP A 116 -1.23 22.76 -3.37
CA ASP A 116 -0.54 23.82 -2.62
C ASP A 116 -0.18 23.43 -1.18
N ARG A 117 1.09 23.65 -0.81
CA ARG A 117 1.53 23.90 0.58
C ARG A 117 2.64 24.95 0.68
N ASP A 118 3.08 25.55 -0.44
CA ASP A 118 4.14 26.55 -0.47
C ASP A 118 3.92 27.45 -1.71
N ILE A 119 3.37 28.65 -1.47
CA ILE A 119 2.81 29.63 -2.43
C ILE A 119 3.90 30.29 -3.32
N SER A 120 4.92 29.55 -3.76
CA SER A 120 5.99 30.06 -4.63
C SER A 120 5.88 29.61 -6.10
N VAL A 121 4.83 28.87 -6.49
CA VAL A 121 4.71 28.26 -7.83
C VAL A 121 3.39 28.64 -8.54
N GLY A 122 3.14 29.94 -8.69
CA GLY A 122 1.83 30.47 -9.09
C GLY A 122 1.27 30.02 -10.46
N SER A 123 2.11 29.73 -11.47
CA SER A 123 1.60 29.37 -12.81
C SER A 123 1.33 27.88 -12.99
N GLN A 124 2.09 27.00 -12.33
CA GLN A 124 1.98 25.56 -12.52
C GLN A 124 0.80 25.01 -11.70
N VAL A 125 0.60 25.48 -10.46
CA VAL A 125 -0.56 25.12 -9.63
C VAL A 125 -1.88 25.51 -10.31
N SER A 126 -1.91 26.66 -11.01
CA SER A 126 -3.06 27.08 -11.83
C SER A 126 -3.37 26.09 -12.95
N GLN A 127 -2.34 25.53 -13.61
CA GLN A 127 -2.53 24.54 -14.68
C GLN A 127 -3.08 23.22 -14.13
N ALA A 128 -2.58 22.78 -12.97
CA ALA A 128 -3.07 21.58 -12.29
C ALA A 128 -4.54 21.72 -11.86
N TYR A 129 -4.89 22.88 -11.29
CA TYR A 129 -6.27 23.26 -10.99
C TYR A 129 -7.17 23.22 -12.23
N GLU A 130 -6.78 23.92 -13.30
CA GLU A 130 -7.53 23.98 -14.55
C GLU A 130 -7.73 22.59 -15.16
N CYS A 131 -6.69 21.75 -15.12
CA CYS A 131 -6.74 20.37 -15.59
C CYS A 131 -7.78 19.55 -14.81
N LEU A 132 -7.81 19.63 -13.48
CA LEU A 132 -8.82 18.90 -12.70
C LEU A 132 -10.24 19.41 -12.97
N CYS A 133 -10.45 20.72 -13.06
CA CYS A 133 -11.75 21.28 -13.41
C CYS A 133 -12.23 20.77 -14.78
N GLN A 134 -11.36 20.78 -15.79
CA GLN A 134 -11.68 20.25 -17.12
C GLN A 134 -12.00 18.76 -17.10
N TYR A 135 -11.28 17.97 -16.29
CA TYR A 135 -11.57 16.55 -16.11
C TYR A 135 -13.00 16.33 -15.59
N PHE A 136 -13.38 17.01 -14.51
CA PHE A 136 -14.71 16.87 -13.91
C PHE A 136 -15.83 17.41 -14.82
N ASP A 137 -15.55 18.40 -15.68
CA ASP A 137 -16.51 18.92 -16.65
C ASP A 137 -16.91 17.87 -17.70
N TYR A 138 -15.98 17.04 -18.19
CA TYR A 138 -16.29 16.06 -19.24
C TYR A 138 -16.61 14.66 -18.71
N ALA A 139 -16.08 14.27 -17.56
CA ALA A 139 -16.24 12.91 -17.05
C ALA A 139 -17.66 12.63 -16.51
N ASP A 140 -18.57 13.63 -16.53
CA ASP A 140 -19.93 13.62 -15.96
C ASP A 140 -19.96 13.00 -14.55
N CYS A 141 -18.88 13.23 -13.78
CA CYS A 141 -18.69 12.72 -12.43
C CYS A 141 -19.37 13.66 -11.46
N ARG A 142 -20.65 13.41 -11.18
CA ARG A 142 -21.41 14.24 -10.25
C ARG A 142 -21.11 13.84 -8.81
N PRO A 143 -20.87 14.80 -7.90
CA PRO A 143 -20.75 14.51 -6.49
C PRO A 143 -22.02 13.85 -5.90
N TYR A 144 -23.18 14.10 -6.51
CA TYR A 144 -24.49 13.56 -6.09
C TYR A 144 -25.23 12.92 -7.27
N ASP A 145 -25.96 11.83 -7.00
CA ASP A 145 -26.84 11.15 -7.98
C ASP A 145 -28.11 11.96 -8.32
N ASP A 146 -28.36 13.05 -7.60
CA ASP A 146 -29.54 13.89 -7.76
C ASP A 146 -29.30 15.02 -8.76
N ALA A 147 -29.92 14.90 -9.95
CA ALA A 147 -29.89 15.94 -10.98
C ALA A 147 -30.53 17.28 -10.54
N SER A 148 -31.29 17.31 -9.45
CA SER A 148 -31.86 18.54 -8.86
C SER A 148 -30.88 19.29 -7.96
N LYS A 149 -29.83 18.62 -7.46
CA LYS A 149 -28.61 19.25 -6.97
C LYS A 149 -27.70 19.57 -8.16
N ALA A 150 -28.23 20.36 -9.09
CA ALA A 150 -27.39 21.04 -10.07
C ALA A 150 -26.28 21.71 -9.28
N TRP A 151 -25.02 21.37 -9.57
CA TRP A 151 -23.80 21.98 -9.04
C TRP A 151 -24.07 23.40 -8.54
N THR A 152 -24.39 23.58 -7.26
CA THR A 152 -24.11 24.86 -6.62
C THR A 152 -22.66 24.78 -6.19
N ILE A 153 -21.80 24.71 -7.20
CA ILE A 153 -20.43 25.19 -7.14
C ILE A 153 -20.53 26.57 -6.54
N GLY A 154 -20.13 26.73 -5.30
CA GLY A 154 -19.85 28.06 -4.78
C GLY A 154 -18.61 28.54 -5.49
N TRP A 155 -18.77 29.36 -6.52
CA TRP A 155 -17.65 30.10 -7.08
C TRP A 155 -17.23 31.13 -6.02
N ASP A 156 -15.98 31.10 -5.56
CA ASP A 156 -15.46 32.23 -4.79
C ASP A 156 -15.35 33.48 -5.70
N ALA A 157 -14.95 34.61 -5.13
CA ALA A 157 -14.79 35.84 -5.88
C ALA A 157 -13.70 35.76 -6.98
N GLN A 158 -12.88 34.70 -6.97
CA GLN A 158 -11.80 34.42 -7.90
C GLN A 158 -12.20 33.38 -8.95
N GLY A 159 -13.37 32.77 -8.82
CA GLY A 159 -13.87 31.76 -9.73
C GLY A 159 -13.42 30.33 -9.39
N HIS A 160 -13.14 30.03 -8.12
CA HIS A 160 -12.83 28.67 -7.70
C HIS A 160 -14.04 27.88 -7.21
N VAL A 161 -14.05 26.58 -7.51
CA VAL A 161 -15.07 25.65 -7.04
C VAL A 161 -14.86 25.33 -5.56
N ASN A 162 -15.79 25.72 -4.68
CA ASN A 162 -15.78 25.33 -3.27
C ASN A 162 -16.72 24.14 -3.01
N LEU A 163 -16.22 23.11 -2.34
CA LEU A 163 -16.98 21.96 -1.86
C LEU A 163 -16.79 21.79 -0.35
N PRO A 164 -17.83 21.43 0.42
CA PRO A 164 -17.64 20.95 1.78
C PRO A 164 -16.63 19.79 1.79
N TYR A 165 -15.70 19.77 2.75
CA TYR A 165 -14.62 18.76 2.79
C TYR A 165 -15.14 17.32 2.69
N HIS A 166 -16.22 17.00 3.38
CA HIS A 166 -16.89 15.70 3.31
C HIS A 166 -17.24 15.29 1.86
N ASP A 167 -17.80 16.21 1.07
CA ASP A 167 -18.24 15.93 -0.29
C ASP A 167 -17.06 15.85 -1.26
N PHE A 168 -16.02 16.65 -1.01
CA PHE A 168 -14.73 16.54 -1.67
C PHE A 168 -14.10 15.16 -1.42
N ALA A 169 -14.02 14.71 -0.17
CA ALA A 169 -13.49 13.40 0.21
C ALA A 169 -14.24 12.26 -0.48
N ARG A 170 -15.59 12.30 -0.50
CA ARG A 170 -16.41 11.30 -1.20
C ARG A 170 -16.24 11.30 -2.71
N LEU A 171 -16.06 12.47 -3.32
CA LEU A 171 -15.76 12.57 -4.75
C LEU A 171 -14.44 11.86 -5.06
N PHE A 172 -13.39 12.17 -4.31
CA PHE A 172 -12.07 11.58 -4.52
C PHE A 172 -11.98 10.10 -4.15
N LEU A 173 -12.82 9.62 -3.24
CA LEU A 173 -12.95 8.18 -2.96
C LEU A 173 -13.50 7.44 -4.18
N ARG A 174 -14.57 7.95 -4.81
CA ARG A 174 -15.12 7.35 -6.05
C ARG A 174 -14.12 7.37 -7.19
N GLU A 175 -13.37 8.47 -7.33
CA GLU A 175 -12.29 8.54 -8.33
C GLU A 175 -11.17 7.54 -8.02
N LEU A 176 -10.88 7.28 -6.74
CA LEU A 176 -9.91 6.28 -6.33
C LEU A 176 -10.40 4.87 -6.69
N GLU A 177 -11.68 4.56 -6.48
CA GLU A 177 -12.26 3.26 -6.82
C GLU A 177 -12.20 2.96 -8.33
N ARG A 178 -12.39 3.98 -9.17
CA ARG A 178 -12.17 3.88 -10.62
C ARG A 178 -10.71 3.60 -10.94
N PHE A 179 -9.81 4.28 -10.26
CA PHE A 179 -8.37 4.08 -10.42
C PHE A 179 -7.94 2.67 -10.02
N GLU A 180 -8.41 2.19 -8.88
CA GLU A 180 -8.18 0.83 -8.40
C GLU A 180 -8.75 -0.21 -9.34
N LYS A 181 -9.90 0.03 -9.98
CA LYS A 181 -10.45 -0.90 -10.97
C LYS A 181 -9.48 -1.12 -12.13
N ASN A 182 -8.96 -0.04 -12.72
CA ASN A 182 -7.98 -0.13 -13.80
C ASN A 182 -6.68 -0.81 -13.30
N PHE A 183 -6.24 -0.45 -12.09
CA PHE A 183 -5.09 -1.06 -11.46
C PHE A 183 -5.24 -2.58 -11.24
N ARG A 184 -6.41 -3.05 -10.80
CA ARG A 184 -6.73 -4.47 -10.63
C ARG A 184 -6.68 -5.23 -11.95
N GLU A 185 -7.18 -4.63 -13.03
CA GLU A 185 -7.12 -5.21 -14.37
C GLU A 185 -5.66 -5.37 -14.83
N TYR A 186 -4.83 -4.36 -14.59
CA TYR A 186 -3.39 -4.43 -14.86
C TYR A 186 -2.71 -5.56 -14.07
N ILE A 187 -2.81 -5.57 -12.74
CA ILE A 187 -2.18 -6.62 -11.92
C ILE A 187 -2.71 -8.01 -12.28
N GLY A 188 -4.02 -8.14 -12.46
CA GLY A 188 -4.64 -9.40 -12.86
C GLY A 188 -4.11 -9.92 -14.20
N SER A 189 -3.78 -9.02 -15.14
CA SER A 189 -3.18 -9.41 -16.43
C SER A 189 -1.74 -9.93 -16.32
N LEU A 190 -1.03 -9.59 -15.23
CA LEU A 190 0.33 -10.06 -14.97
C LEU A 190 0.38 -11.45 -14.31
N VAL A 191 -0.74 -11.92 -13.75
CA VAL A 191 -0.81 -13.23 -13.07
C VAL A 191 -0.85 -14.35 -14.10
N THR A 192 0.28 -15.01 -14.30
CA THR A 192 0.43 -16.15 -15.22
C THR A 192 0.67 -17.46 -14.46
N ASP A 193 0.52 -18.58 -15.16
CA ASP A 193 0.84 -19.90 -14.60
C ASP A 193 2.33 -20.07 -14.24
N GLU A 194 3.21 -19.37 -14.95
CA GLU A 194 4.65 -19.30 -14.69
C GLU A 194 4.91 -18.57 -13.37
N TYR A 195 4.35 -17.37 -13.21
CA TYR A 195 4.42 -16.61 -11.96
C TYR A 195 3.91 -17.43 -10.77
N LEU A 196 2.78 -18.13 -10.90
CA LEU A 196 2.25 -18.97 -9.82
C LEU A 196 3.18 -20.13 -9.45
N GLY A 197 3.92 -20.69 -10.42
CA GLY A 197 4.94 -21.73 -10.15
C GLY A 197 6.16 -21.18 -9.41
N THR A 198 6.61 -19.97 -9.78
CA THR A 198 7.69 -19.28 -9.08
C THR A 198 7.28 -18.88 -7.67
N ALA A 199 6.06 -18.35 -7.49
CA ALA A 199 5.48 -18.00 -6.20
C ALA A 199 5.37 -19.20 -5.26
N GLU A 200 4.88 -20.34 -5.75
CA GLU A 200 4.83 -21.58 -4.99
C GLU A 200 6.23 -22.01 -4.53
N SER A 201 7.21 -21.98 -5.44
CA SER A 201 8.59 -22.37 -5.14
C SER A 201 9.25 -21.44 -4.11
N LEU A 202 9.10 -20.13 -4.27
CA LEU A 202 9.61 -19.13 -3.32
C LEU A 202 8.94 -19.27 -1.95
N TYR A 203 7.62 -19.47 -1.91
CA TYR A 203 6.92 -19.69 -0.66
C TYR A 203 7.40 -20.96 0.04
N THR A 204 7.56 -22.07 -0.67
CA THR A 204 8.15 -23.30 -0.11
C THR A 204 9.57 -23.08 0.41
N ALA A 205 10.38 -22.24 -0.24
CA ALA A 205 11.71 -21.88 0.26
C ALA A 205 11.64 -21.09 1.58
N ILE A 206 10.73 -20.11 1.69
CA ILE A 206 10.47 -19.35 2.93
C ILE A 206 9.96 -20.29 4.03
N ASP A 207 8.99 -21.12 3.70
CA ASP A 207 8.33 -22.05 4.62
C ASP A 207 9.29 -23.09 5.19
N ASN A 208 10.28 -23.55 4.41
CA ASN A 208 11.33 -24.45 4.89
C ASN A 208 12.53 -23.74 5.53
N ALA A 209 12.65 -22.42 5.42
CA ALA A 209 13.80 -21.70 5.93
C ALA A 209 13.84 -21.71 7.47
N ASN A 210 14.96 -22.19 8.03
CA ASN A 210 15.16 -22.31 9.48
C ASN A 210 14.06 -23.11 10.20
N THR A 211 13.48 -24.10 9.53
CA THR A 211 12.56 -25.08 10.12
C THR A 211 13.10 -26.47 9.82
N SER A 212 13.31 -27.29 10.85
CA SER A 212 13.78 -28.66 10.63
C SER A 212 12.64 -29.55 10.12
N ALA A 213 12.98 -30.66 9.44
CA ALA A 213 11.98 -31.58 8.88
C ALA A 213 11.08 -32.24 9.95
N ASP A 214 11.51 -32.26 11.21
CA ASP A 214 10.75 -32.77 12.36
C ASP A 214 9.81 -31.71 12.98
N GLU A 215 9.90 -30.45 12.53
CA GLU A 215 9.15 -29.28 13.03
C GLU A 215 8.11 -28.77 12.03
N ILE A 216 7.61 -29.64 11.14
CA ILE A 216 6.55 -29.27 10.18
C ILE A 216 5.39 -28.62 10.94
N ALA A 217 5.00 -27.42 10.51
CA ALA A 217 3.95 -26.69 11.20
C ALA A 217 2.60 -27.40 11.03
N ASN A 218 1.85 -27.46 12.13
CA ASN A 218 0.49 -27.99 12.12
C ASN A 218 -0.49 -26.95 11.58
N ARG A 219 -0.09 -25.66 11.59
CA ARG A 219 -0.85 -24.54 11.06
C ARG A 219 0.10 -23.52 10.41
N HIS A 220 -0.23 -23.15 9.17
CA HIS A 220 0.47 -22.12 8.40
C HIS A 220 -0.52 -20.98 8.14
N LEU A 221 -0.35 -19.89 8.88
CA LEU A 221 -1.12 -18.66 8.68
C LEU A 221 -0.32 -17.71 7.79
N VAL A 222 -0.93 -17.21 6.72
CA VAL A 222 -0.27 -16.24 5.83
C VAL A 222 -0.98 -14.90 5.88
N LEU A 223 -0.24 -13.84 6.18
CA LEU A 223 -0.70 -12.47 5.98
C LEU A 223 -0.09 -11.95 4.67
N ASN A 224 -0.94 -11.70 3.68
CA ASN A 224 -0.57 -11.29 2.34
C ASN A 224 -0.89 -9.81 2.11
N PHE A 225 0.13 -9.02 1.79
CA PHE A 225 -0.04 -7.62 1.39
C PHE A 225 -0.09 -7.44 -0.12
N ASN A 226 0.24 -8.46 -0.92
CA ASN A 226 0.17 -8.36 -2.37
C ASN A 226 -1.29 -8.22 -2.82
N PHE A 227 -1.49 -7.54 -3.95
CA PHE A 227 -2.81 -7.42 -4.60
C PHE A 227 -3.19 -8.69 -5.39
N THR A 228 -2.26 -9.62 -5.56
CA THR A 228 -2.44 -10.93 -6.18
C THR A 228 -2.84 -11.99 -5.15
N ASP A 229 -3.18 -13.20 -5.62
CA ASP A 229 -3.28 -14.42 -4.79
C ASP A 229 -2.09 -15.34 -5.13
N PRO A 230 -0.85 -15.00 -4.70
CA PRO A 230 0.38 -15.69 -5.13
C PRO A 230 0.37 -17.17 -4.74
N LEU A 231 -0.32 -17.47 -3.64
CA LEU A 231 -0.33 -18.79 -3.03
C LEU A 231 -1.57 -19.60 -3.44
N ALA A 232 -2.22 -19.27 -4.57
CA ALA A 232 -3.42 -19.98 -5.02
C ALA A 232 -3.21 -21.49 -5.23
N ARG A 233 -1.97 -21.92 -5.51
CA ARG A 233 -1.59 -23.34 -5.70
C ARG A 233 -1.10 -24.03 -4.44
N VAL A 234 -0.76 -23.27 -3.39
CA VAL A 234 -0.24 -23.82 -2.13
C VAL A 234 -1.38 -24.39 -1.31
N LEU A 235 -1.51 -25.73 -1.32
CA LEU A 235 -2.67 -26.44 -0.72
C LEU A 235 -2.55 -26.67 0.79
N TYR A 236 -1.36 -26.55 1.36
CA TYR A 236 -1.12 -26.84 2.78
C TYR A 236 -1.26 -25.63 3.71
N LYS A 237 -1.50 -24.42 3.15
CA LYS A 237 -1.75 -23.22 3.95
C LYS A 237 -3.09 -23.35 4.68
N THR A 238 -3.13 -22.94 5.96
CA THR A 238 -4.33 -23.05 6.80
C THR A 238 -5.28 -21.89 6.53
N GLU A 239 -4.78 -20.65 6.57
CA GLU A 239 -5.55 -19.45 6.30
C GLU A 239 -4.67 -18.39 5.63
N CYS A 240 -5.27 -17.58 4.76
CA CYS A 240 -4.60 -16.48 4.08
C CYS A 240 -5.39 -15.18 4.25
N GLY A 241 -4.85 -14.25 5.03
CA GLY A 241 -5.42 -12.91 5.19
C GLY A 241 -4.86 -11.95 4.16
N ASN A 242 -5.69 -11.48 3.22
CA ASN A 242 -5.29 -10.50 2.21
C ASN A 242 -5.60 -9.08 2.72
N VAL A 243 -4.55 -8.32 3.07
CA VAL A 243 -4.66 -6.99 3.69
C VAL A 243 -5.32 -5.99 2.75
N HIS A 244 -4.98 -6.06 1.47
CA HIS A 244 -5.47 -5.15 0.43
C HIS A 244 -6.68 -5.68 -0.34
N GLY A 245 -7.21 -6.87 0.00
CA GLY A 245 -8.06 -7.62 -0.92
C GLY A 245 -7.24 -8.25 -2.07
N THR A 246 -7.91 -8.73 -3.12
CA THR A 246 -7.23 -9.34 -4.28
C THR A 246 -7.81 -8.84 -5.60
N CYS A 247 -6.99 -8.82 -6.65
CA CYS A 247 -7.42 -8.51 -8.01
C CYS A 247 -8.37 -9.59 -8.55
N LYS A 248 -8.14 -10.86 -8.18
CA LYS A 248 -8.95 -12.02 -8.57
C LYS A 248 -10.39 -11.90 -8.08
N ASP A 249 -10.59 -11.43 -6.85
CA ASP A 249 -11.92 -11.25 -6.26
C ASP A 249 -12.52 -9.87 -6.57
N GLY A 250 -11.80 -9.00 -7.28
CA GLY A 250 -12.24 -7.64 -7.57
C GLY A 250 -12.26 -6.71 -6.35
N THR A 251 -11.61 -7.10 -5.26
CA THR A 251 -11.64 -6.42 -3.95
C THR A 251 -10.39 -5.62 -3.63
N ALA A 252 -9.35 -5.70 -4.48
CA ALA A 252 -8.08 -5.01 -4.26
C ALA A 252 -8.24 -3.47 -4.15
N PHE A 253 -7.80 -2.86 -3.05
CA PHE A 253 -7.95 -1.42 -2.80
C PHE A 253 -6.68 -0.74 -2.25
N PHE A 254 -6.54 0.55 -2.52
CA PHE A 254 -5.60 1.43 -1.86
C PHE A 254 -6.22 2.00 -0.59
N GLY A 255 -5.39 2.18 0.42
CA GLY A 255 -5.77 2.89 1.62
C GLY A 255 -4.57 3.08 2.53
N PHE A 256 -4.61 4.06 3.41
CA PHE A 256 -3.53 4.26 4.38
C PHE A 256 -3.91 3.68 5.74
N ALA A 257 -2.91 3.39 6.58
CA ALA A 257 -3.17 3.18 8.00
C ALA A 257 -3.26 4.53 8.71
N PRO A 258 -4.32 4.79 9.50
CA PRO A 258 -4.41 6.01 10.28
C PRO A 258 -3.30 6.03 11.34
N LYS A 259 -2.68 7.20 11.54
CA LYS A 259 -1.73 7.42 12.65
C LYS A 259 -2.52 7.99 13.83
N ASN A 260 -2.84 7.12 14.80
CA ASN A 260 -3.55 7.44 16.06
C ASN A 260 -5.03 7.87 15.93
N ASP A 261 -5.74 7.85 17.06
CA ASP A 261 -7.14 8.27 17.26
C ASP A 261 -7.31 9.81 17.13
N ASP A 262 -6.74 10.40 16.09
CA ASP A 262 -6.86 11.84 15.89
C ASP A 262 -8.27 12.15 15.32
N PRO A 263 -9.06 13.00 16.02
CA PRO A 263 -10.40 13.40 15.56
C PRO A 263 -10.37 14.24 14.27
N ALA A 264 -9.21 14.74 13.84
CA ALA A 264 -8.98 15.42 12.55
C ALA A 264 -9.29 14.57 11.31
N TRP A 265 -9.55 13.28 11.49
CA TRP A 265 -9.66 12.31 10.39
C TRP A 265 -11.09 11.98 9.98
N SER A 266 -12.12 12.64 10.54
CA SER A 266 -13.53 12.19 10.43
C SER A 266 -13.93 11.70 9.03
N ASP A 267 -13.72 12.52 8.00
CA ASP A 267 -14.04 12.14 6.62
C ASP A 267 -12.85 11.50 5.88
N ALA A 268 -11.61 11.78 6.28
CA ALA A 268 -10.44 11.09 5.72
C ALA A 268 -10.45 9.58 6.02
N TYR A 269 -11.09 9.15 7.11
CA TYR A 269 -11.17 7.75 7.52
C TYR A 269 -11.77 6.83 6.45
N MET A 270 -12.59 7.35 5.52
CA MET A 270 -13.11 6.53 4.41
C MET A 270 -12.02 5.97 3.50
N PHE A 271 -10.82 6.58 3.49
CA PHE A 271 -9.65 6.10 2.75
C PHE A 271 -8.75 5.16 3.59
N ALA A 272 -9.06 4.95 4.87
CA ALA A 272 -8.24 4.13 5.74
C ALA A 272 -8.44 2.64 5.45
N LYS A 273 -7.36 1.84 5.46
CA LYS A 273 -7.41 0.40 5.11
C LYS A 273 -8.49 -0.37 5.88
N HIS A 274 -8.66 -0.07 7.18
CA HIS A 274 -9.64 -0.75 8.03
C HIS A 274 -11.10 -0.39 7.70
N VAL A 275 -11.39 0.86 7.31
CA VAL A 275 -12.74 1.27 6.89
C VAL A 275 -13.07 0.70 5.51
N ARG A 276 -12.13 0.85 4.55
CA ARG A 276 -12.23 0.27 3.21
C ARG A 276 -12.49 -1.24 3.27
N TYR A 277 -11.78 -1.92 4.17
CA TYR A 277 -12.00 -3.34 4.42
C TYR A 277 -13.44 -3.64 4.90
N LEU A 278 -13.98 -2.86 5.87
CA LEU A 278 -15.36 -3.04 6.35
C LEU A 278 -16.41 -2.79 5.27
N GLU A 279 -16.20 -1.84 4.38
CA GLU A 279 -17.11 -1.55 3.26
C GLU A 279 -17.13 -2.68 2.23
N VAL A 280 -15.96 -3.26 1.92
CA VAL A 280 -15.83 -4.42 1.02
C VAL A 280 -16.44 -5.71 1.64
N MET A 281 -16.54 -5.79 2.97
CA MET A 281 -17.13 -6.94 3.67
C MET A 281 -18.66 -7.06 3.53
N ASP A 282 -19.39 -6.04 3.05
CA ASP A 282 -20.85 -6.12 2.82
C ASP A 282 -21.22 -6.95 1.57
N GLY A 283 -20.34 -7.86 1.13
CA GLY A 283 -20.56 -8.68 -0.06
C GLY A 283 -19.53 -9.77 -0.37
N TYR A 284 -18.29 -9.76 0.15
CA TYR A 284 -17.34 -10.86 -0.12
C TYR A 284 -16.27 -11.12 0.96
N LYS A 285 -16.27 -12.40 1.39
CA LYS A 285 -15.26 -13.30 1.99
C LYS A 285 -14.21 -12.77 2.99
N ALA A 286 -14.56 -12.94 4.26
CA ALA A 286 -13.94 -13.85 5.25
C ALA A 286 -12.41 -13.98 5.41
N GLY A 287 -11.56 -13.98 4.37
CA GLY A 287 -10.17 -14.47 4.47
C GLY A 287 -9.29 -13.71 5.46
N CYS A 288 -9.31 -12.38 5.44
CA CYS A 288 -8.58 -11.58 6.42
C CYS A 288 -9.21 -11.70 7.82
N SER A 289 -10.54 -11.76 7.92
CA SER A 289 -11.21 -11.98 9.22
C SER A 289 -10.96 -13.37 9.82
N GLU A 290 -10.91 -14.43 9.02
CA GLU A 290 -10.62 -15.81 9.47
C GLU A 290 -9.15 -15.97 9.83
N PHE A 291 -8.23 -15.31 9.10
CA PHE A 291 -6.85 -15.19 9.52
C PHE A 291 -6.76 -14.58 10.93
N TRP A 292 -7.39 -13.43 11.20
CA TRP A 292 -7.32 -12.79 12.51
C TRP A 292 -8.02 -13.61 13.61
N LYS A 293 -9.17 -14.21 13.32
CA LYS A 293 -9.85 -15.13 14.25
C LYS A 293 -8.94 -16.30 14.62
N THR A 294 -8.34 -16.94 13.62
CA THR A 294 -7.46 -18.09 13.84
C THR A 294 -6.21 -17.69 14.59
N LEU A 295 -5.55 -16.58 14.20
CA LEU A 295 -4.39 -16.02 14.88
C LEU A 295 -4.70 -15.73 16.35
N ASN A 296 -5.82 -15.07 16.65
CA ASN A 296 -6.20 -14.69 18.00
C ASN A 296 -6.53 -15.91 18.88
N ASN A 297 -6.99 -17.01 18.28
CA ASN A 297 -7.28 -18.27 18.95
C ASN A 297 -6.05 -19.19 19.13
N LEU A 298 -4.87 -18.82 18.61
CA LEU A 298 -3.65 -19.59 18.87
C LEU A 298 -3.20 -19.41 20.33
N ASP A 299 -2.79 -20.50 20.97
CA ASP A 299 -2.20 -20.44 22.32
C ASP A 299 -0.78 -19.85 22.30
N HIS A 300 -0.03 -20.11 21.23
CA HIS A 300 1.36 -19.66 21.04
C HIS A 300 1.70 -19.54 19.55
N ILE A 301 2.62 -18.63 19.19
CA ILE A 301 3.19 -18.52 17.85
C ILE A 301 4.65 -18.94 17.93
N ASP A 302 5.02 -20.06 17.32
CA ASP A 302 6.39 -20.57 17.43
C ASP A 302 7.34 -19.83 16.48
N VAL A 303 6.86 -19.49 15.28
CA VAL A 303 7.69 -18.95 14.20
C VAL A 303 6.95 -17.85 13.43
N ILE A 304 7.63 -16.74 13.21
CA ILE A 304 7.22 -15.65 12.32
C ILE A 304 8.26 -15.54 11.21
N LYS A 305 7.82 -15.57 9.95
CA LYS A 305 8.68 -15.40 8.77
C LYS A 305 8.20 -14.20 7.97
N VAL A 306 9.10 -13.29 7.62
CA VAL A 306 8.79 -12.05 6.90
C VAL A 306 9.56 -12.04 5.59
N PHE A 307 8.88 -11.77 4.47
CA PHE A 307 9.50 -11.64 3.16
C PHE A 307 8.87 -10.48 2.38
N GLY A 308 9.70 -9.66 1.73
CA GLY A 308 9.23 -8.66 0.76
C GLY A 308 8.40 -7.50 1.32
N CYS A 309 8.35 -7.30 2.64
CA CYS A 309 7.64 -6.18 3.25
C CYS A 309 8.46 -4.88 3.19
N SER A 310 7.79 -3.76 2.93
CA SER A 310 8.41 -2.44 3.15
C SER A 310 8.46 -2.19 4.65
N LEU A 311 9.66 -2.17 5.22
CA LEU A 311 9.88 -1.95 6.65
C LEU A 311 10.38 -0.53 6.96
N GLU A 312 10.35 0.35 5.96
CA GLU A 312 10.86 1.72 6.07
C GLU A 312 10.03 2.54 7.05
N GLY A 313 10.72 3.35 7.85
CA GLY A 313 10.08 4.13 8.92
C GLY A 313 9.87 3.38 10.24
N GLY A 314 10.10 2.06 10.32
CA GLY A 314 9.94 1.31 11.58
C GLY A 314 8.51 1.42 12.11
N LYS A 315 8.31 2.01 13.31
CA LYS A 315 6.97 2.25 13.87
C LYS A 315 6.13 3.26 13.08
N ASP A 316 6.76 4.10 12.28
CA ASP A 316 6.09 5.09 11.42
C ASP A 316 5.62 4.52 10.08
N ASN A 317 5.94 3.25 9.81
CA ASN A 317 5.53 2.51 8.64
C ASN A 317 4.00 2.32 8.61
N ALA A 318 3.38 2.43 7.43
CA ALA A 318 1.94 2.27 7.27
C ALA A 318 1.45 0.85 7.65
N ASP A 319 2.27 -0.17 7.48
CA ASP A 319 1.92 -1.56 7.79
C ASP A 319 2.31 -1.97 9.21
N TYR A 320 2.96 -1.09 9.98
CA TYR A 320 3.36 -1.34 11.37
C TYR A 320 2.23 -1.87 12.27
N PRO A 321 0.97 -1.39 12.20
CA PRO A 321 -0.11 -1.91 13.04
C PRO A 321 -0.33 -3.43 12.92
N TYR A 322 -0.11 -4.01 11.74
CA TYR A 322 -0.23 -5.45 11.52
C TYR A 322 0.91 -6.22 12.19
N PHE A 323 2.15 -5.74 12.04
CA PHE A 323 3.32 -6.30 12.73
C PHE A 323 3.14 -6.24 14.25
N ARG A 324 2.73 -5.07 14.77
CA ARG A 324 2.48 -4.85 16.18
C ARG A 324 1.44 -5.82 16.75
N HIS A 325 0.34 -6.06 16.02
CA HIS A 325 -0.68 -7.03 16.46
C HIS A 325 -0.13 -8.46 16.53
N ILE A 326 0.60 -8.89 15.50
CA ILE A 326 1.21 -10.23 15.46
C ILE A 326 2.26 -10.39 16.57
N PHE A 327 3.13 -9.40 16.76
CA PHE A 327 4.18 -9.43 17.78
C PHE A 327 3.60 -9.46 19.20
N ARG A 328 2.52 -8.70 19.45
CA ARG A 328 1.78 -8.79 20.72
C ARG A 328 1.17 -10.16 20.95
N LYS A 329 0.55 -10.72 19.91
CA LYS A 329 -0.04 -12.06 20.02
C LYS A 329 1.02 -13.13 20.27
N ALA A 330 2.23 -12.94 19.75
CA ALA A 330 3.36 -13.82 19.93
C ALA A 330 4.12 -13.61 21.25
N HIS A 331 3.76 -12.60 22.06
CA HIS A 331 4.54 -12.16 23.22
C HIS A 331 6.04 -12.08 22.90
N LEU A 332 6.37 -11.39 21.80
CA LEU A 332 7.70 -11.43 21.19
C LEU A 332 8.80 -11.03 22.19
N GLU A 333 8.49 -10.19 23.16
CA GLU A 333 9.36 -9.77 24.26
C GLU A 333 9.73 -10.88 25.24
N ASP A 334 8.83 -11.84 25.50
CA ASP A 334 8.98 -12.90 26.51
C ASP A 334 9.82 -14.08 26.00
N GLY A 335 10.03 -14.17 24.68
CA GLY A 335 10.73 -15.27 24.03
C GLY A 335 9.83 -16.47 23.73
N GLY A 336 10.40 -17.50 23.09
CA GLY A 336 9.66 -18.69 22.64
C GLY A 336 9.16 -18.59 21.20
N THR A 337 9.34 -17.43 20.56
CA THR A 337 9.02 -17.17 19.16
C THR A 337 10.30 -16.91 18.38
N TYR A 338 10.52 -17.59 17.27
CA TYR A 338 11.57 -17.26 16.31
C TYR A 338 11.03 -16.27 15.26
N LEU A 339 11.80 -15.23 14.96
CA LEU A 339 11.50 -14.23 13.94
C LEU A 339 12.59 -14.24 12.86
N GLY A 340 12.21 -14.61 11.64
CA GLY A 340 13.11 -14.63 10.48
C GLY A 340 12.73 -13.58 9.43
N PHE A 341 13.71 -12.80 8.96
CA PHE A 341 13.59 -11.92 7.81
C PHE A 341 14.30 -12.52 6.60
N TYR A 342 13.61 -12.64 5.48
CA TYR A 342 14.13 -13.33 4.29
C TYR A 342 14.10 -12.43 3.06
N TYR A 343 15.06 -12.64 2.17
CA TYR A 343 15.21 -11.86 0.93
C TYR A 343 15.82 -12.71 -0.19
N THR A 344 15.79 -12.18 -1.42
CA THR A 344 16.43 -12.73 -2.62
C THR A 344 17.34 -11.67 -3.25
N GLU A 345 18.13 -12.07 -4.25
CA GLU A 345 18.99 -11.21 -5.05
C GLU A 345 18.25 -9.96 -5.54
N GLY A 346 18.88 -8.80 -5.40
CA GLY A 346 18.28 -7.49 -5.71
C GLY A 346 17.79 -6.71 -4.48
N ALA A 347 17.59 -7.36 -3.33
CA ALA A 347 17.33 -6.68 -2.06
C ALA A 347 18.64 -6.35 -1.32
N SER A 348 18.75 -5.16 -0.73
CA SER A 348 19.89 -4.82 0.14
C SER A 348 19.71 -5.45 1.52
N ARG A 349 20.58 -6.42 1.84
CA ARG A 349 20.66 -7.05 3.16
C ARG A 349 20.84 -6.01 4.27
N GLU A 350 21.71 -5.02 4.05
CA GLU A 350 21.98 -3.95 5.02
C GLU A 350 20.74 -3.09 5.28
N ARG A 351 20.01 -2.70 4.22
CA ARG A 351 18.76 -1.93 4.34
C ARG A 351 17.68 -2.73 5.07
N LEU A 352 17.52 -4.01 4.71
CA LEU A 352 16.57 -4.91 5.38
C LEU A 352 16.90 -5.03 6.88
N LEU A 353 18.17 -5.28 7.22
CA LEU A 353 18.62 -5.38 8.61
C LEU A 353 18.37 -4.08 9.38
N ALA A 354 18.76 -2.94 8.81
CA ALA A 354 18.56 -1.64 9.45
C ALA A 354 17.07 -1.35 9.71
N ASN A 355 16.20 -1.68 8.75
CA ASN A 355 14.76 -1.47 8.90
C ASN A 355 14.11 -2.47 9.85
N ALA A 356 14.53 -3.74 9.85
CA ALA A 356 14.08 -4.74 10.81
C ALA A 356 14.44 -4.34 12.25
N VAL A 357 15.65 -3.82 12.49
CA VAL A 357 16.05 -3.30 13.81
C VAL A 357 15.19 -2.10 14.21
N LYS A 358 14.92 -1.15 13.31
CA LYS A 358 14.03 -0.01 13.58
C LYS A 358 12.60 -0.47 13.93
N LEU A 359 12.07 -1.44 13.20
CA LEU A 359 10.76 -2.04 13.47
C LEU A 359 10.70 -2.65 14.87
N LEU A 360 11.69 -3.47 15.23
CA LEU A 360 11.75 -4.15 16.53
C LEU A 360 11.95 -3.18 17.69
N ASN A 361 12.78 -2.15 17.52
CA ASN A 361 12.96 -1.12 18.55
C ASN A 361 11.67 -0.30 18.75
N GLY A 362 11.00 0.07 17.65
CA GLY A 362 9.69 0.72 17.72
C GLY A 362 8.63 -0.12 18.44
N TYR A 363 8.66 -1.44 18.25
CA TYR A 363 7.81 -2.36 19.00
C TYR A 363 8.20 -2.47 20.48
N GLY A 364 9.50 -2.48 20.80
CA GLY A 364 9.97 -2.42 22.18
C GLY A 364 9.46 -1.18 22.93
N GLU A 365 9.48 -0.01 22.28
CA GLU A 365 8.92 1.23 22.84
C GLU A 365 7.41 1.12 23.12
N ASP A 366 6.66 0.43 22.26
CA ASP A 366 5.23 0.17 22.43
C ASP A 366 4.93 -0.74 23.63
N VAL A 367 5.79 -1.73 23.89
CA VAL A 367 5.70 -2.61 25.06
C VAL A 367 5.92 -1.81 26.33
N GLU A 368 6.97 -0.99 26.37
CA GLU A 368 7.28 -0.10 27.50
C GLU A 368 6.14 0.90 27.77
N ALA A 369 5.62 1.54 26.72
CA ALA A 369 4.52 2.50 26.83
C ALA A 369 3.22 1.85 27.33
N SER A 370 3.04 0.54 27.10
CA SER A 370 1.88 -0.22 27.58
C SER A 370 2.06 -0.77 29.01
N GLY A 371 3.12 -0.37 29.72
CA GLY A 371 3.43 -0.81 31.08
C GLY A 371 4.26 -2.09 31.18
N GLY A 372 4.80 -2.56 30.05
CA GLY A 372 5.75 -3.67 30.01
C GLY A 372 7.12 -3.29 30.59
N GLN A 373 7.93 -4.29 30.92
CA GLN A 373 9.29 -4.06 31.42
C GLN A 373 10.19 -3.49 30.31
N PRO A 374 11.05 -2.50 30.62
CA PRO A 374 12.05 -2.02 29.68
C PRO A 374 12.94 -3.15 29.17
N ILE A 375 13.10 -3.23 27.85
CA ILE A 375 13.93 -4.25 27.24
C ILE A 375 15.35 -3.67 27.16
N GLN A 376 16.17 -3.99 28.16
CA GLN A 376 17.57 -3.56 28.21
C GLN A 376 18.29 -3.92 26.90
N GLU A 377 19.03 -2.96 26.34
CA GLU A 377 19.75 -3.06 25.05
C GLU A 377 18.88 -3.17 23.79
N GLY A 378 17.54 -3.14 23.92
CA GLY A 378 16.57 -3.16 22.83
C GLY A 378 16.15 -4.57 22.40
N LEU A 379 14.92 -4.70 21.90
CA LEU A 379 14.31 -5.99 21.55
C LEU A 379 15.10 -6.76 20.47
N ALA A 380 15.61 -6.05 19.46
CA ALA A 380 16.39 -6.68 18.41
C ALA A 380 17.63 -7.39 18.97
N ARG A 381 18.34 -6.74 19.89
CA ARG A 381 19.54 -7.30 20.53
C ARG A 381 19.19 -8.48 21.43
N ARG A 382 18.09 -8.40 22.18
CA ARG A 382 17.60 -9.50 23.01
C ARG A 382 17.32 -10.74 22.16
N LEU A 383 16.56 -10.59 21.07
CA LEU A 383 16.20 -11.70 20.19
C LEU A 383 17.45 -12.32 19.52
N GLU A 384 18.43 -11.49 19.14
CA GLU A 384 19.71 -11.97 18.59
C GLU A 384 20.47 -12.84 19.60
N ILE A 385 20.66 -12.36 20.85
CA ILE A 385 21.38 -13.10 21.90
C ILE A 385 20.68 -14.43 22.22
N CYS A 386 19.34 -14.44 22.19
CA CYS A 386 18.55 -15.64 22.43
C CYS A 386 18.48 -16.60 21.24
N GLY A 387 19.10 -16.29 20.09
CA GLY A 387 19.00 -17.10 18.87
C GLY A 387 17.61 -17.11 18.24
N GLN A 388 16.78 -16.11 18.54
CA GLN A 388 15.38 -15.96 18.12
C GLN A 388 15.21 -14.99 16.95
N LEU A 389 16.28 -14.34 16.49
CA LEU A 389 16.27 -13.45 15.33
C LEU A 389 17.17 -14.02 14.24
N GLY A 390 16.65 -14.11 13.01
CA GLY A 390 17.42 -14.53 11.85
C GLY A 390 17.22 -13.63 10.64
N ILE A 391 18.23 -13.64 9.77
CA ILE A 391 18.18 -13.06 8.43
C ILE A 391 18.71 -14.08 7.43
N GLY A 392 17.98 -14.35 6.35
CA GLY A 392 18.30 -15.41 5.39
C GLY A 392 18.19 -14.98 3.94
N ASP A 393 19.20 -15.31 3.15
CA ASP A 393 19.17 -15.21 1.68
C ASP A 393 18.56 -16.48 1.09
N LEU A 394 17.56 -16.32 0.22
CA LEU A 394 16.85 -17.39 -0.45
C LEU A 394 17.11 -17.44 -1.97
N THR A 395 18.06 -16.65 -2.48
CA THR A 395 18.38 -16.56 -3.92
C THR A 395 18.56 -17.92 -4.58
N ASP A 396 19.41 -18.78 -4.01
CA ASP A 396 19.72 -20.10 -4.58
C ASP A 396 18.58 -21.12 -4.45
N LYS A 397 17.51 -20.77 -3.73
CA LYS A 397 16.37 -21.66 -3.45
C LYS A 397 15.16 -21.38 -4.33
N VAL A 398 15.19 -20.33 -5.15
CA VAL A 398 14.16 -20.04 -6.14
C VAL A 398 14.63 -20.61 -7.48
N SER A 399 14.00 -21.70 -7.92
CA SER A 399 14.22 -22.23 -9.27
C SER A 399 13.65 -21.21 -10.25
N ARG A 400 14.47 -20.64 -11.14
CA ARG A 400 13.98 -19.81 -12.26
C ARG A 400 13.32 -20.68 -13.32
#